data_AF-A0A0K8R6P1-F1
#
_entry.id   AF-A0A0K8R6P1-F1
#
_cell.length_a   1.000
_cell.length_b   1.000
_cell.length_c   1.000
_cell.angle_alpha   90.00
_cell.angle_beta   90.00
_cell.angle_gamma   90.00
#
_symmetry.space_group_name_H-M   'P 1'
#
loop_
_entity.id
_entity.type
_entity.pdbx_description
1 polymer ?
#
loop_
_entity_poly.entity_id
_entity_poly.type
_entity_poly.pdbx_seq_one_letter_code
_entity_poly.pdbx_strand_id
1 'polypeptide(L)'
;MAAAVGKHVSATRVLNSFTKLYSSYFQLSQTRSLYGASFLGLDKYLEQRERTRQQFTGSKDKFFQRISQYFNAEGAGTGMVFTEDLKHVVCLCEDKEEDIDLVIRMMKRFNQQNKELRFGTFVFGPVALRLFYHLRKPDIVVQVLKDEELDGFFDQFSSYQIAMDLLFKEQRYQDALDVFASIQNKQLYGTKYPRECMVLALASCYKLNTREHYEYAVRLVQEARSVGALVLRKGLAFAAALAINHNEPKVAMELLALTAQLNYITVLNLRMMALADLDRLEDVFLTLRSIVHQDVPVQSRVEHQVLPETVTKVEQSLERLGDKEKAHIFEQMKRALKENNHLSEKLLDELLCQPLQQRPFNRDRDLDRTASSGIGGTYMSGQRVSIRGSRGVQQHPSRHRQGLGDVDD
;
A
#
# COMPACT_ATOMS: atom_id res chain seq x y z
N MET A 1 62.53 -52.43 -28.77
CA MET A 1 61.14 -52.29 -29.28
C MET A 1 60.28 -51.88 -28.08
N ALA A 2 60.02 -50.58 -27.89
CA ALA A 2 58.85 -49.85 -28.42
C ALA A 2 57.53 -50.40 -27.83
N ALA A 3 56.58 -49.66 -27.26
CA ALA A 3 56.36 -48.24 -26.97
C ALA A 3 55.24 -48.20 -25.89
N ALA A 4 55.39 -47.46 -24.79
CA ALA A 4 54.75 -46.15 -24.57
C ALA A 4 53.27 -46.06 -25.01
N VAL A 5 52.33 -46.33 -24.09
CA VAL A 5 50.94 -45.85 -24.19
C VAL A 5 50.89 -44.47 -23.53
N GLY A 6 50.90 -43.45 -24.39
CA GLY A 6 50.96 -42.04 -24.03
C GLY A 6 49.63 -41.50 -23.49
N LYS A 7 49.79 -40.62 -22.50
CA LYS A 7 48.82 -39.65 -22.02
C LYS A 7 48.31 -38.78 -23.19
N HIS A 8 47.00 -38.64 -23.32
CA HIS A 8 46.37 -37.43 -23.84
C HIS A 8 45.04 -37.24 -23.11
N VAL A 9 45.11 -36.62 -21.93
CA VAL A 9 43.97 -35.97 -21.29
C VAL A 9 43.70 -34.72 -22.11
N SER A 10 42.78 -34.82 -23.08
CA SER A 10 42.44 -33.70 -23.94
C SER A 10 41.52 -32.72 -23.21
N ALA A 11 41.96 -31.47 -23.16
CA ALA A 11 41.39 -30.31 -22.49
C ALA A 11 39.94 -30.00 -22.90
N THR A 12 38.97 -30.73 -22.33
CA THR A 12 37.53 -30.50 -22.64
C THR A 12 36.61 -30.66 -21.42
N ARG A 13 37.11 -30.38 -20.21
CA ARG A 13 36.30 -30.43 -18.97
C ARG A 13 36.35 -29.19 -18.07
N VAL A 14 36.86 -28.07 -18.55
CA VAL A 14 36.96 -26.83 -17.74
C VAL A 14 36.10 -25.66 -18.30
N LEU A 15 35.26 -25.88 -19.30
CA LEU A 15 34.44 -24.82 -19.91
C LEU A 15 32.92 -25.05 -19.83
N ASN A 16 32.43 -25.78 -18.83
CA ASN A 16 30.99 -26.02 -18.63
C ASN A 16 30.45 -25.62 -17.24
N SER A 17 31.12 -24.71 -16.52
CA SER A 17 30.73 -24.32 -15.16
C SER A 17 30.38 -22.83 -14.97
N PHE A 18 30.27 -22.03 -16.04
CA PHE A 18 30.08 -20.58 -15.91
C PHE A 18 28.90 -19.95 -16.65
N THR A 19 27.97 -20.73 -17.21
CA THR A 19 26.85 -20.16 -18.01
C THR A 19 25.46 -20.73 -17.69
N LYS A 20 25.20 -21.08 -16.42
CA LYS A 20 23.87 -21.56 -15.98
C LYS A 20 23.36 -20.92 -14.68
N LEU A 21 23.56 -19.61 -14.51
CA LEU A 21 22.99 -18.85 -13.38
C LEU A 21 22.20 -17.59 -13.78
N TYR A 22 21.85 -17.42 -15.07
CA TYR A 22 20.99 -16.34 -15.54
C TYR A 22 19.87 -16.86 -16.43
N SER A 23 18.95 -17.62 -15.82
CA SER A 23 17.62 -18.02 -16.32
C SER A 23 17.13 -19.04 -15.28
N SER A 24 16.09 -18.88 -14.46
CA SER A 24 14.84 -18.18 -14.62
C SER A 24 14.22 -18.06 -13.23
N TYR A 25 14.22 -16.88 -12.61
CA TYR A 25 13.32 -16.57 -11.50
C TYR A 25 12.17 -15.72 -12.04
N PHE A 26 11.40 -16.29 -12.98
CA PHE A 26 10.02 -15.86 -13.16
C PHE A 26 9.22 -16.52 -12.05
N GLN A 27 9.31 -15.95 -10.85
CA GLN A 27 8.26 -16.19 -9.86
C GLN A 27 6.97 -15.73 -10.51
N LEU A 28 5.98 -16.61 -10.60
CA LEU A 28 4.60 -16.25 -10.83
C LEU A 28 4.20 -15.35 -9.63
N SER A 29 4.51 -14.06 -9.72
CA SER A 29 4.00 -13.08 -8.78
C SER A 29 2.50 -13.02 -9.05
N GLN A 30 1.71 -13.70 -8.22
CA GLN A 30 0.33 -13.27 -8.05
C GLN A 30 0.40 -11.76 -7.80
N THR A 31 -0.12 -10.95 -8.72
CA THR A 31 -0.06 -9.50 -8.62
C THR A 31 -0.95 -9.08 -7.44
N ARG A 32 -0.30 -8.83 -6.29
CA ARG A 32 -0.99 -8.52 -5.02
C ARG A 32 -1.21 -7.02 -4.92
N SER A 33 -2.48 -6.63 -4.71
CA SER A 33 -2.82 -5.26 -4.34
C SER A 33 -2.30 -4.94 -2.95
N LEU A 34 -1.89 -3.69 -2.71
CA LEU A 34 -1.38 -3.29 -1.40
C LEU A 34 -2.52 -2.99 -0.42
N TYR A 35 -3.68 -2.64 -0.96
CA TYR A 35 -4.94 -2.46 -0.24
C TYR A 35 -5.95 -3.56 -0.60
N GLY A 36 -6.71 -4.01 0.39
CA GLY A 36 -7.78 -4.99 0.18
C GLY A 36 -8.97 -4.40 -0.59
N ALA A 37 -9.74 -5.25 -1.23
CA ALA A 37 -10.90 -4.85 -2.03
C ALA A 37 -11.93 -4.03 -1.23
N SER A 38 -12.18 -4.43 0.03
CA SER A 38 -13.03 -3.68 0.96
C SER A 38 -12.47 -2.30 1.32
N PHE A 39 -11.14 -2.18 1.43
CA PHE A 39 -10.46 -0.90 1.69
C PHE A 39 -10.65 0.09 0.54
N LEU A 40 -10.50 -0.40 -0.69
CA LEU A 40 -10.68 0.42 -1.90
C LEU A 40 -12.15 0.62 -2.26
N GLY A 41 -13.07 -0.10 -1.63
CA GLY A 41 -14.50 -0.09 -1.96
C GLY A 41 -14.82 -0.79 -3.28
N LEU A 42 -13.95 -1.70 -3.72
CA LEU A 42 -14.17 -2.52 -4.93
C LEU A 42 -15.35 -3.46 -4.75
N ASP A 43 -15.53 -4.03 -3.56
CA ASP A 43 -16.63 -4.95 -3.26
C ASP A 43 -17.99 -4.26 -3.46
N LYS A 44 -18.17 -3.08 -2.84
CA LYS A 44 -19.38 -2.25 -3.00
C LYS A 44 -19.63 -1.86 -4.46
N TYR A 45 -18.56 -1.55 -5.20
CA TYR A 45 -18.67 -1.23 -6.62
C TYR A 45 -19.14 -2.44 -7.45
N LEU A 46 -18.60 -3.63 -7.19
CA LEU A 46 -19.01 -4.87 -7.86
C LEU A 46 -20.45 -5.27 -7.52
N GLU A 47 -20.86 -5.11 -6.27
CA GLU A 47 -22.26 -5.30 -5.86
C GLU A 47 -23.20 -4.34 -6.61
N GLN A 48 -22.86 -3.06 -6.69
CA GLN A 48 -23.66 -2.07 -7.42
C GLN A 48 -23.71 -2.37 -8.92
N ARG A 49 -22.60 -2.80 -9.50
CA ARG A 49 -22.51 -3.25 -10.89
C ARG A 49 -23.44 -4.43 -11.16
N GLU A 50 -23.45 -5.44 -10.29
CA GLU A 50 -24.32 -6.60 -10.44
C GLU A 50 -25.81 -6.24 -10.31
N ARG A 51 -26.16 -5.39 -9.33
CA ARG A 51 -27.53 -4.86 -9.19
C ARG A 51 -27.98 -4.12 -10.45
N THR A 52 -27.12 -3.26 -10.99
CA THR A 52 -27.41 -2.51 -12.22
C THR A 52 -27.55 -3.46 -13.42
N ARG A 53 -26.68 -4.47 -13.53
CA ARG A 53 -26.76 -5.48 -14.60
C ARG A 53 -28.09 -6.21 -14.60
N GLN A 54 -28.61 -6.56 -13.42
CA GLN A 54 -29.91 -7.21 -13.27
C GLN A 54 -31.06 -6.29 -13.71
N GLN A 55 -31.02 -5.00 -13.37
CA GLN A 55 -32.01 -4.01 -13.81
C GLN A 55 -32.05 -3.84 -15.34
N PHE A 56 -30.91 -3.98 -16.01
CA PHE A 56 -30.77 -3.81 -17.47
C PHE A 56 -30.77 -5.12 -18.27
N THR A 57 -31.23 -6.23 -17.67
CA THR A 57 -31.30 -7.54 -18.33
C THR A 57 -32.10 -7.43 -19.64
N GLY A 58 -31.48 -7.76 -20.78
CA GLY A 58 -32.10 -7.70 -22.11
C GLY A 58 -32.31 -6.29 -22.70
N SER A 59 -31.89 -5.23 -22.00
CA SER A 59 -32.02 -3.83 -22.47
C SER A 59 -30.71 -3.04 -22.48
N LYS A 60 -29.60 -3.62 -21.99
CA LYS A 60 -28.27 -3.00 -21.98
C LYS A 60 -27.88 -2.40 -23.33
N ASP A 61 -27.92 -3.18 -24.41
CA ASP A 61 -27.45 -2.71 -25.72
C ASP A 61 -28.31 -1.55 -26.24
N LYS A 62 -29.63 -1.61 -26.02
CA LYS A 62 -30.55 -0.52 -26.36
C LYS A 62 -30.23 0.75 -25.56
N PHE A 63 -29.88 0.60 -24.28
CA PHE A 63 -29.48 1.72 -23.43
C PHE A 63 -28.17 2.34 -23.93
N PHE A 64 -27.13 1.55 -24.21
CA PHE A 64 -25.86 2.05 -24.74
C PHE A 64 -26.03 2.70 -26.11
N GLN A 65 -26.85 2.13 -26.99
CA GLN A 65 -27.16 2.72 -28.29
C GLN A 65 -27.86 4.07 -28.15
N ARG A 66 -28.86 4.18 -27.27
CA ARG A 66 -29.57 5.44 -26.99
C ARG A 66 -28.61 6.52 -26.46
N ILE A 67 -27.77 6.17 -25.49
CA ILE A 67 -26.78 7.09 -24.92
C ILE A 67 -25.75 7.48 -25.98
N SER A 68 -25.22 6.52 -26.75
CA SER A 68 -24.24 6.80 -27.80
C SER A 68 -24.79 7.72 -28.89
N GLN A 69 -26.04 7.51 -29.33
CA GLN A 69 -26.71 8.39 -30.31
C GLN A 69 -26.85 9.81 -29.76
N TYR A 70 -27.20 9.95 -28.48
CA TYR A 70 -27.30 11.26 -27.83
C TYR A 70 -25.96 12.03 -27.83
N PHE A 71 -24.84 11.33 -27.67
CA PHE A 71 -23.49 11.92 -27.70
C PHE A 71 -22.83 11.96 -29.09
N ASN A 72 -23.44 11.38 -30.12
CA ASN A 72 -22.93 11.37 -31.50
C ASN A 72 -23.72 12.27 -32.47
N ALA A 73 -24.90 12.77 -32.07
CA ALA A 73 -25.73 13.63 -32.93
C ALA A 73 -25.08 15.02 -33.16
N GLU A 74 -25.35 15.64 -34.31
CA GLU A 74 -24.92 17.01 -34.61
C GLU A 74 -25.44 17.98 -33.53
N GLY A 75 -24.53 18.60 -32.77
CA GLY A 75 -24.86 19.36 -31.54
C GLY A 75 -24.42 18.68 -30.23
N ALA A 76 -23.79 17.50 -30.30
CA ALA A 76 -23.29 16.67 -29.19
C ALA A 76 -22.42 17.38 -28.14
N GLY A 77 -21.81 18.52 -28.47
CA GLY A 77 -21.12 19.37 -27.50
C GLY A 77 -22.03 19.99 -26.43
N THR A 78 -23.36 19.81 -26.53
CA THR A 78 -24.35 20.39 -25.61
C THR A 78 -25.10 19.36 -24.75
N GLY A 79 -24.99 18.06 -25.03
CA GLY A 79 -25.77 17.02 -24.34
C GLY A 79 -25.58 17.02 -22.82
N MET A 80 -26.67 17.07 -22.04
CA MET A 80 -26.67 17.04 -20.58
C MET A 80 -26.35 15.63 -20.08
N VAL A 81 -25.38 15.47 -19.17
CA VAL A 81 -25.08 14.18 -18.53
C VAL A 81 -25.79 14.16 -17.18
N PHE A 82 -26.80 13.30 -17.05
CA PHE A 82 -27.44 13.06 -15.76
C PHE A 82 -26.61 12.12 -14.90
N THR A 83 -26.60 12.36 -13.59
CA THR A 83 -25.89 11.52 -12.60
C THR A 83 -26.28 10.04 -12.73
N GLU A 84 -27.57 9.74 -12.88
CA GLU A 84 -28.02 8.33 -12.98
C GLU A 84 -27.56 7.68 -14.29
N ASP A 85 -27.55 8.41 -15.42
CA ASP A 85 -27.05 7.87 -16.68
C ASP A 85 -25.55 7.54 -16.58
N LEU A 86 -24.72 8.43 -16.02
CA LEU A 86 -23.29 8.17 -15.85
C LEU A 86 -23.03 7.03 -14.85
N LYS A 87 -23.81 6.93 -13.75
CA LYS A 87 -23.73 5.78 -12.83
C LYS A 87 -23.99 4.47 -13.56
N HIS A 88 -25.07 4.39 -14.34
CA HIS A 88 -25.42 3.18 -15.09
C HIS A 88 -24.37 2.83 -16.13
N VAL A 89 -23.89 3.81 -16.91
CA VAL A 89 -22.87 3.59 -17.94
C VAL A 89 -21.57 3.07 -17.31
N VAL A 90 -21.09 3.69 -16.22
CA VAL A 90 -19.91 3.21 -15.49
C VAL A 90 -20.12 1.80 -14.95
N CYS A 91 -21.29 1.52 -14.36
CA CYS A 91 -21.61 0.19 -13.82
C CYS A 91 -21.81 -0.88 -14.90
N LEU A 92 -22.24 -0.55 -16.11
CA LEU A 92 -22.53 -1.52 -17.18
C LEU A 92 -21.41 -1.67 -18.22
N CYS A 93 -20.47 -0.73 -18.28
CA CYS A 93 -19.33 -0.72 -19.21
C CYS A 93 -18.59 -2.05 -19.20
N GLU A 94 -18.46 -2.71 -20.34
CA GLU A 94 -17.64 -3.91 -20.50
C GLU A 94 -16.23 -3.57 -20.97
N ASP A 95 -15.36 -4.58 -21.08
CA ASP A 95 -14.04 -4.43 -21.68
C ASP A 95 -14.15 -4.32 -23.22
N LYS A 96 -14.77 -3.23 -23.68
CA LYS A 96 -14.93 -2.85 -25.08
C LYS A 96 -14.46 -1.41 -25.24
N GLU A 97 -13.65 -1.15 -26.25
CA GLU A 97 -13.10 0.19 -26.52
C GLU A 97 -14.20 1.25 -26.65
N GLU A 98 -15.27 0.91 -27.39
CA GLU A 98 -16.44 1.76 -27.60
C GLU A 98 -17.16 2.13 -26.29
N ASP A 99 -17.32 1.17 -25.36
CA ASP A 99 -17.95 1.39 -24.05
C ASP A 99 -17.07 2.31 -23.19
N ILE A 100 -15.76 2.07 -23.19
CA ILE A 100 -14.80 2.85 -22.39
C ILE A 100 -14.69 4.28 -22.91
N ASP A 101 -14.62 4.47 -24.23
CA ASP A 101 -14.61 5.77 -24.87
C ASP A 101 -15.89 6.55 -24.56
N LEU A 102 -17.05 5.88 -24.55
CA LEU A 102 -18.30 6.50 -24.13
C LEU A 102 -18.25 6.96 -22.68
N VAL A 103 -17.76 6.12 -21.76
CA VAL A 103 -17.56 6.48 -20.34
C VAL A 103 -16.70 7.73 -20.23
N ILE A 104 -15.54 7.78 -20.89
CA ILE A 104 -14.60 8.90 -20.81
C ILE A 104 -15.24 10.18 -21.37
N ARG A 105 -15.92 10.11 -22.51
CA ARG A 105 -16.65 11.27 -23.08
C ARG A 105 -17.72 11.79 -22.13
N MET A 106 -18.50 10.91 -21.51
CA MET A 106 -19.50 11.31 -20.53
C MET A 106 -18.87 11.91 -19.27
N MET A 107 -17.73 11.40 -18.81
CA MET A 107 -17.00 11.96 -17.67
C MET A 107 -16.53 13.39 -17.95
N LYS A 108 -15.93 13.64 -19.12
CA LYS A 108 -15.48 14.96 -19.56
C LYS A 108 -16.64 15.94 -19.59
N ARG A 109 -17.75 15.53 -20.24
CA ARG A 109 -18.95 16.36 -20.35
C ARG A 109 -19.59 16.65 -18.99
N PHE A 110 -19.65 15.66 -18.10
CA PHE A 110 -20.16 15.82 -16.73
C PHE A 110 -19.27 16.77 -15.91
N ASN A 111 -17.94 16.69 -16.05
CA ASN A 111 -17.00 17.57 -15.37
C ASN A 111 -17.21 19.03 -15.80
N GLN A 112 -17.30 19.27 -17.11
CA GLN A 112 -17.58 20.58 -17.67
C GLN A 112 -18.91 21.15 -17.14
N GLN A 113 -19.97 20.34 -17.15
CA GLN A 113 -21.30 20.74 -16.67
C GLN A 113 -21.31 21.15 -15.20
N ASN A 114 -20.59 20.42 -14.34
CA ASN A 114 -20.52 20.76 -12.93
C ASN A 114 -19.78 22.07 -12.65
N LYS A 115 -18.76 22.39 -13.47
CA LYS A 115 -18.06 23.67 -13.40
C LYS A 115 -18.98 24.84 -13.76
N GLU A 116 -19.83 24.66 -14.77
CA GLU A 116 -20.75 25.70 -15.26
C GLU A 116 -22.00 25.87 -14.38
N LEU A 117 -22.60 24.76 -13.94
CA LEU A 117 -23.95 24.77 -13.38
C LEU A 117 -24.03 24.48 -11.87
N ARG A 118 -22.92 24.08 -11.21
CA ARG A 118 -22.83 23.76 -9.77
C ARG A 118 -23.89 22.77 -9.22
N PHE A 119 -24.51 21.93 -10.05
CA PHE A 119 -25.59 21.03 -9.63
C PHE A 119 -25.15 19.69 -9.01
N GLY A 120 -23.88 19.27 -9.20
CA GLY A 120 -23.42 17.94 -8.79
C GLY A 120 -22.99 17.84 -7.33
N THR A 121 -23.68 17.02 -6.52
CA THR A 121 -23.21 16.57 -5.19
C THR A 121 -22.50 15.22 -5.23
N PHE A 122 -22.68 14.45 -6.32
CA PHE A 122 -22.14 13.10 -6.46
C PHE A 122 -20.69 13.11 -6.95
N VAL A 123 -19.87 12.23 -6.38
CA VAL A 123 -18.42 12.17 -6.63
C VAL A 123 -18.09 10.95 -7.49
N PHE A 124 -17.80 11.17 -8.77
CA PHE A 124 -17.53 10.10 -9.73
C PHE A 124 -16.08 9.62 -9.79
N GLY A 125 -15.09 10.46 -9.42
CA GLY A 125 -13.67 10.13 -9.54
C GLY A 125 -13.30 8.72 -9.03
N PRO A 126 -13.64 8.37 -7.78
CA PRO A 126 -13.36 7.04 -7.24
C PRO A 126 -14.16 5.93 -7.92
N VAL A 127 -15.37 6.22 -8.41
CA VAL A 127 -16.24 5.22 -9.06
C VAL A 127 -15.68 4.85 -10.44
N ALA A 128 -15.30 5.85 -11.23
CA ALA A 128 -14.66 5.66 -12.54
C ALA A 128 -13.34 4.89 -12.40
N LEU A 129 -12.52 5.21 -11.41
CA LEU A 129 -11.27 4.48 -11.18
C LEU A 129 -11.48 3.03 -10.72
N ARG A 130 -12.58 2.73 -10.01
CA ARG A 130 -12.95 1.32 -9.71
C ARG A 130 -13.37 0.55 -10.95
N LEU A 131 -14.04 1.21 -11.91
CA LEU A 131 -14.30 0.60 -13.22
C LEU A 131 -12.98 0.24 -13.91
N PHE A 132 -12.05 1.18 -14.05
CA PHE A 132 -10.77 0.90 -14.71
C PHE A 132 -9.90 -0.10 -13.92
N TYR A 133 -10.01 -0.12 -12.59
CA TYR A 133 -9.41 -1.17 -11.76
C TYR A 133 -10.00 -2.54 -12.06
N HIS A 134 -11.33 -2.65 -12.15
CA HIS A 134 -12.04 -3.89 -12.47
C HIS A 134 -11.69 -4.40 -13.87
N LEU A 135 -11.64 -3.52 -14.87
CA LEU A 135 -11.27 -3.84 -16.25
C LEU A 135 -9.75 -3.99 -16.46
N ARG A 136 -8.93 -3.76 -15.41
CA ARG A 136 -7.46 -3.79 -15.46
C ARG A 136 -6.90 -2.91 -16.59
N LYS A 137 -7.30 -1.63 -16.63
CA LYS A 137 -6.89 -0.65 -17.64
C LYS A 137 -5.93 0.41 -17.06
N PRO A 138 -4.67 0.06 -16.74
CA PRO A 138 -3.72 1.01 -16.16
C PRO A 138 -3.36 2.15 -17.13
N ASP A 139 -3.29 1.89 -18.44
CA ASP A 139 -2.98 2.94 -19.44
C ASP A 139 -4.03 4.05 -19.44
N ILE A 140 -5.31 3.64 -19.39
CA ILE A 140 -6.44 4.56 -19.34
C ILE A 140 -6.39 5.38 -18.04
N VAL A 141 -6.07 4.74 -16.90
CA VAL A 141 -5.91 5.47 -15.63
C VAL A 141 -4.85 6.56 -15.72
N VAL A 142 -3.68 6.27 -16.31
CA VAL A 142 -2.62 7.28 -16.48
C VAL A 142 -3.08 8.41 -17.42
N GLN A 143 -3.78 8.08 -18.49
CA GLN A 143 -4.31 9.07 -19.45
C GLN A 143 -5.35 9.98 -18.81
N VAL A 144 -6.39 9.44 -18.18
CA VAL A 144 -7.50 10.25 -17.62
C VAL A 144 -7.07 11.12 -16.44
N LEU A 145 -6.06 10.71 -15.67
CA LEU A 145 -5.52 11.53 -14.57
C LEU A 145 -4.69 12.72 -15.07
N LYS A 146 -4.14 12.65 -16.29
CA LYS A 146 -3.37 13.72 -16.93
C LYS A 146 -4.22 14.58 -17.88
N ASP A 147 -5.49 14.24 -18.07
CA ASP A 147 -6.40 14.93 -18.98
C ASP A 147 -6.90 16.25 -18.39
N GLU A 148 -6.62 17.36 -19.06
CA GLU A 148 -7.00 18.71 -18.63
C GLU A 148 -8.52 18.91 -18.58
N GLU A 149 -9.29 18.23 -19.45
CA GLU A 149 -10.76 18.31 -19.44
C GLU A 149 -11.35 17.64 -18.19
N LEU A 150 -10.59 16.74 -17.55
CA LEU A 150 -10.94 16.06 -16.30
C LEU A 150 -10.29 16.72 -15.07
N ASP A 151 -9.71 17.91 -15.19
CA ASP A 151 -9.19 18.62 -14.03
C ASP A 151 -10.29 18.88 -12.99
N GLY A 152 -10.00 18.61 -11.71
CA GLY A 152 -10.96 18.61 -10.62
C GLY A 152 -11.80 17.33 -10.46
N PHE A 153 -11.94 16.50 -11.50
CA PHE A 153 -12.83 15.33 -11.47
C PHE A 153 -12.38 14.27 -10.45
N PHE A 154 -11.07 14.05 -10.37
CA PHE A 154 -10.43 13.04 -9.52
C PHE A 154 -9.85 13.59 -8.23
N ASP A 155 -10.19 14.83 -7.82
CA ASP A 155 -9.60 15.52 -6.65
C ASP A 155 -10.11 14.98 -5.31
N GLN A 156 -10.00 13.67 -5.12
CA GLN A 156 -10.31 12.94 -3.90
C GLN A 156 -9.16 11.98 -3.64
N PHE A 157 -8.65 11.91 -2.40
CA PHE A 157 -7.54 11.00 -2.09
C PHE A 157 -7.85 9.54 -2.42
N SER A 158 -9.10 9.12 -2.27
CA SER A 158 -9.55 7.78 -2.64
C SER A 158 -9.36 7.49 -4.14
N SER A 159 -9.57 8.48 -5.01
CA SER A 159 -9.31 8.35 -6.45
C SER A 159 -7.84 7.98 -6.69
N TYR A 160 -6.92 8.81 -6.23
CA TYR A 160 -5.50 8.57 -6.41
C TYR A 160 -5.01 7.30 -5.71
N GLN A 161 -5.59 6.94 -4.56
CA GLN A 161 -5.28 5.68 -3.89
C GLN A 161 -5.65 4.47 -4.77
N ILE A 162 -6.87 4.44 -5.35
CA ILE A 162 -7.32 3.35 -6.22
C ILE A 162 -6.44 3.26 -7.47
N ALA A 163 -6.13 4.42 -8.08
CA ALA A 163 -5.25 4.48 -9.25
C ALA A 163 -3.85 3.96 -8.95
N MET A 164 -3.20 4.46 -7.90
CA MET A 164 -1.85 4.04 -7.52
C MET A 164 -1.80 2.56 -7.11
N ASP A 165 -2.85 2.02 -6.46
CA ASP A 165 -2.90 0.60 -6.12
C ASP A 165 -3.06 -0.29 -7.37
N LEU A 166 -3.85 0.14 -8.36
CA LEU A 166 -3.91 -0.54 -9.67
C LEU A 166 -2.53 -0.55 -10.35
N LEU A 167 -1.88 0.61 -10.42
CA LEU A 167 -0.56 0.74 -11.04
C LEU A 167 0.48 -0.14 -10.32
N PHE A 168 0.46 -0.15 -8.99
CA PHE A 168 1.30 -1.03 -8.19
C PHE A 168 1.04 -2.51 -8.47
N LYS A 169 -0.25 -2.90 -8.54
CA LYS A 169 -0.67 -4.27 -8.86
C LYS A 169 -0.20 -4.70 -10.25
N GLU A 170 -0.31 -3.82 -11.25
CA GLU A 170 0.16 -4.07 -12.61
C GLU A 170 1.67 -3.80 -12.80
N GLN A 171 2.44 -3.66 -11.70
CA GLN A 171 3.90 -3.47 -11.67
C GLN A 171 4.40 -2.20 -12.37
N ARG A 172 3.52 -1.20 -12.54
CA ARG A 172 3.83 0.12 -13.10
C ARG A 172 4.25 1.10 -12.01
N TYR A 173 5.35 0.76 -11.34
CA TYR A 173 5.83 1.49 -10.16
C TYR A 173 6.23 2.94 -10.46
N GLN A 174 6.84 3.20 -11.63
CA GLN A 174 7.20 4.56 -12.02
C GLN A 174 5.95 5.42 -12.26
N ASP A 175 4.94 4.91 -12.96
CA ASP A 175 3.69 5.64 -13.15
C ASP A 175 3.00 5.93 -11.82
N ALA A 176 3.07 5.01 -10.84
CA ALA A 176 2.53 5.26 -9.50
C ALA A 176 3.26 6.42 -8.80
N LEU A 177 4.58 6.54 -8.95
CA LEU A 177 5.36 7.66 -8.43
C LEU A 177 5.03 8.97 -9.15
N ASP A 178 4.85 8.95 -10.47
CA ASP A 178 4.46 10.12 -11.24
C ASP A 178 3.06 10.63 -10.82
N VAL A 179 2.12 9.70 -10.60
CA VAL A 179 0.81 10.03 -10.04
C VAL A 179 0.95 10.63 -8.64
N PHE A 180 1.80 10.09 -7.77
CA PHE A 180 2.04 10.66 -6.45
C PHE A 180 2.59 12.08 -6.52
N ALA A 181 3.57 12.34 -7.39
CA ALA A 181 4.14 13.66 -7.60
C ALA A 181 3.07 14.67 -8.08
N SER A 182 2.13 14.25 -8.93
CA SER A 182 1.01 15.09 -9.35
C SER A 182 0.13 15.54 -8.16
N ILE A 183 -0.10 14.66 -7.18
CA ILE A 183 -0.86 14.97 -5.96
C ILE A 183 -0.09 15.96 -5.09
N GLN A 184 1.23 15.77 -4.95
CA GLN A 184 2.08 16.68 -4.18
C GLN A 184 2.06 18.09 -4.79
N ASN A 185 2.05 18.20 -6.12
CA ASN A 185 1.96 19.48 -6.81
C ASN A 185 0.58 20.13 -6.64
N LYS A 186 -0.50 19.34 -6.73
CA LYS A 186 -1.87 19.82 -6.54
C LYS A 186 -2.21 20.25 -5.11
N GLN A 187 -1.52 19.69 -4.10
CA GLN A 187 -1.76 19.97 -2.67
C GLN A 187 -3.23 19.85 -2.27
N LEU A 188 -3.86 18.74 -2.67
CA LEU A 188 -5.28 18.50 -2.40
C LEU A 188 -5.58 18.66 -0.90
N TYR A 189 -6.60 19.46 -0.58
CA TYR A 189 -7.01 19.75 0.79
C TYR A 189 -5.88 20.30 1.68
N GLY A 190 -4.89 20.99 1.10
CA GLY A 190 -3.80 21.62 1.83
C GLY A 190 -2.72 20.66 2.33
N THR A 191 -2.67 19.42 1.84
CA THR A 191 -1.59 18.48 2.16
C THR A 191 -0.90 17.93 0.92
N LYS A 192 0.43 17.80 1.01
CA LYS A 192 1.27 17.12 0.03
C LYS A 192 1.40 15.62 0.31
N TYR A 193 1.03 15.17 1.52
CA TYR A 193 1.35 13.83 2.00
C TYR A 193 0.09 13.06 2.42
N PRO A 194 -0.82 12.74 1.49
CA PRO A 194 -1.92 11.83 1.79
C PRO A 194 -1.37 10.47 2.24
N ARG A 195 -1.79 10.01 3.42
CA ARG A 195 -1.16 8.90 4.14
C ARG A 195 -1.15 7.60 3.33
N GLU A 196 -2.26 7.27 2.70
CA GLU A 196 -2.44 6.02 1.96
C GLU A 196 -1.64 6.04 0.65
N CYS A 197 -1.68 7.15 -0.08
CA CYS A 197 -0.87 7.36 -1.28
C CYS A 197 0.64 7.32 -0.97
N MET A 198 1.04 7.86 0.19
CA MET A 198 2.44 7.83 0.63
C MET A 198 2.95 6.41 0.85
N VAL A 199 2.12 5.51 1.39
CA VAL A 199 2.49 4.09 1.52
C VAL A 199 2.72 3.45 0.14
N LEU A 200 1.86 3.74 -0.85
CA LEU A 200 2.03 3.24 -2.22
C LEU A 200 3.28 3.79 -2.90
N ALA A 201 3.61 5.06 -2.67
CA ALA A 201 4.84 5.66 -3.18
C ALA A 201 6.08 4.97 -2.60
N LEU A 202 6.14 4.79 -1.27
CA LEU A 202 7.25 4.11 -0.61
C LEU A 202 7.36 2.63 -1.01
N ALA A 203 6.22 1.95 -1.16
CA ALA A 203 6.18 0.58 -1.68
C ALA A 203 6.72 0.48 -3.11
N SER A 204 6.37 1.45 -3.97
CA SER A 204 6.84 1.52 -5.36
C SER A 204 8.35 1.74 -5.41
N CYS A 205 8.89 2.63 -4.55
CA CYS A 205 10.34 2.83 -4.41
C CYS A 205 11.05 1.54 -3.98
N TYR A 206 10.49 0.84 -3.01
CA TYR A 206 11.02 -0.44 -2.53
C TYR A 206 11.03 -1.51 -3.64
N LYS A 207 10.00 -1.57 -4.49
CA LYS A 207 9.96 -2.50 -5.63
C LYS A 207 10.93 -2.15 -6.75
N LEU A 208 11.19 -0.85 -6.98
CA LEU A 208 12.19 -0.40 -7.96
C LEU A 208 13.63 -0.62 -7.48
N ASN A 209 13.89 -0.44 -6.18
CA ASN A 209 15.14 -0.78 -5.51
C ASN A 209 16.42 -0.22 -6.18
N THR A 210 16.34 0.98 -6.75
CA THR A 210 17.53 1.71 -7.26
C THR A 210 18.00 2.75 -6.24
N ARG A 211 19.25 3.20 -6.39
CA ARG A 211 19.82 4.22 -5.51
C ARG A 211 19.01 5.52 -5.55
N GLU A 212 18.54 5.95 -6.74
CA GLU A 212 17.72 7.17 -6.84
C GLU A 212 16.40 7.03 -6.07
N HIS A 213 15.74 5.87 -6.16
CA HIS A 213 14.49 5.61 -5.47
C HIS A 213 14.66 5.50 -3.95
N TYR A 214 15.79 4.97 -3.48
CA TYR A 214 16.16 5.00 -2.06
C TYR A 214 16.30 6.43 -1.54
N GLU A 215 17.09 7.27 -2.23
CA GLU A 215 17.31 8.66 -1.83
C GLU A 215 16.01 9.45 -1.84
N TYR A 216 15.17 9.22 -2.86
CA TYR A 216 13.82 9.77 -2.92
C TYR A 216 12.95 9.32 -1.74
N ALA A 217 12.92 8.03 -1.41
CA ALA A 217 12.09 7.50 -0.32
C ALA A 217 12.49 8.08 1.05
N VAL A 218 13.79 8.19 1.33
CA VAL A 218 14.30 8.79 2.57
C VAL A 218 13.93 10.27 2.64
N ARG A 219 14.17 11.01 1.56
CA ARG A 219 13.81 12.44 1.46
C ARG A 219 12.31 12.64 1.66
N LEU A 220 11.48 11.81 1.02
CA LEU A 220 10.02 11.87 1.13
C LEU A 220 9.54 11.71 2.58
N VAL A 221 10.11 10.77 3.34
CA VAL A 221 9.78 10.60 4.76
C VAL A 221 10.26 11.79 5.59
N GLN A 222 11.45 12.32 5.33
CA GLN A 222 12.00 13.49 6.03
C GLN A 222 11.14 14.74 5.82
N GLU A 223 10.80 15.04 4.56
CA GLU A 223 9.97 16.20 4.21
C GLU A 223 8.58 16.10 4.85
N ALA A 224 7.92 14.94 4.76
CA ALA A 224 6.62 14.73 5.38
C ALA A 224 6.67 14.98 6.90
N ARG A 225 7.73 14.52 7.57
CA ARG A 225 7.92 14.77 9.00
C ARG A 225 8.19 16.23 9.33
N SER A 226 8.93 16.95 8.48
CA SER A 226 9.26 18.36 8.71
C SER A 226 7.99 19.24 8.79
N VAL A 227 6.93 18.84 8.09
CA VAL A 227 5.62 19.52 8.11
C VAL A 227 4.61 18.89 9.08
N GLY A 228 5.06 17.94 9.92
CA GLY A 228 4.20 17.24 10.89
C GLY A 228 3.25 16.20 10.28
N ALA A 229 3.44 15.79 9.02
CA ALA A 229 2.64 14.75 8.41
C ALA A 229 3.00 13.36 8.97
N LEU A 230 1.97 12.55 9.20
CA LEU A 230 2.10 11.25 9.86
C LEU A 230 2.31 10.14 8.83
N VAL A 231 3.48 9.50 8.84
CA VAL A 231 3.80 8.37 7.97
C VAL A 231 3.34 7.06 8.62
N LEU A 232 2.54 6.27 7.90
CA LEU A 232 2.04 4.99 8.42
C LEU A 232 3.18 3.98 8.60
N ARG A 233 3.09 3.13 9.64
CA ARG A 233 4.04 2.03 9.93
C ARG A 233 4.44 1.24 8.68
N LYS A 234 3.47 0.91 7.83
CA LYS A 234 3.72 0.12 6.62
C LYS A 234 4.62 0.85 5.62
N GLY A 235 4.41 2.16 5.43
CA GLY A 235 5.29 3.00 4.62
C GLY A 235 6.71 3.08 5.20
N LEU A 236 6.82 3.27 6.52
CA LEU A 236 8.12 3.24 7.22
C LEU A 236 8.84 1.90 7.06
N ALA A 237 8.11 0.78 7.12
CA ALA A 237 8.68 -0.55 6.92
C ALA A 237 9.21 -0.74 5.49
N PHE A 238 8.53 -0.23 4.46
CA PHE A 238 9.06 -0.22 3.09
C PHE A 238 10.33 0.63 2.96
N ALA A 239 10.33 1.85 3.51
CA ALA A 239 11.49 2.72 3.47
C ALA A 239 12.70 2.12 4.21
N ALA A 240 12.46 1.48 5.36
CA ALA A 240 13.50 0.81 6.13
C ALA A 240 14.03 -0.46 5.43
N ALA A 241 13.16 -1.27 4.82
CA ALA A 241 13.57 -2.42 4.02
C ALA A 241 14.44 -1.99 2.84
N LEU A 242 14.05 -0.91 2.15
CA LEU A 242 14.84 -0.31 1.07
C LEU A 242 16.19 0.19 1.58
N ALA A 243 16.25 0.83 2.76
CA ALA A 243 17.52 1.24 3.37
C ALA A 243 18.46 0.06 3.67
N ILE A 244 17.93 -1.07 4.16
CA ILE A 244 18.71 -2.30 4.37
C ILE A 244 19.25 -2.85 3.05
N ASN A 245 18.44 -2.87 1.99
CA ASN A 245 18.87 -3.31 0.65
C ASN A 245 20.05 -2.48 0.11
N HIS A 246 20.13 -1.20 0.48
CA HIS A 246 21.20 -0.29 0.09
C HIS A 246 22.36 -0.22 1.10
N ASN A 247 22.44 -1.15 2.06
CA ASN A 247 23.47 -1.23 3.09
C ASN A 247 23.54 0.01 4.02
N GLU A 248 22.39 0.62 4.31
CA GLU A 248 22.27 1.80 5.18
C GLU A 248 21.48 1.47 6.47
N PRO A 249 21.97 0.53 7.32
CA PRO A 249 21.21 0.03 8.46
C PRO A 249 20.95 1.09 9.55
N LYS A 250 21.80 2.12 9.64
CA LYS A 250 21.56 3.26 10.56
C LYS A 250 20.30 4.02 10.18
N VAL A 251 20.14 4.31 8.90
CA VAL A 251 18.94 4.99 8.37
C VAL A 251 17.71 4.11 8.57
N ALA A 252 17.82 2.79 8.35
CA ALA A 252 16.73 1.87 8.62
C ALA A 252 16.27 1.93 10.10
N MET A 253 17.21 1.96 11.04
CA MET A 253 16.89 2.10 12.47
C MET A 253 16.19 3.41 12.81
N GLU A 254 16.64 4.54 12.24
CA GLU A 254 16.00 5.84 12.42
C GLU A 254 14.57 5.86 11.88
N LEU A 255 14.34 5.28 10.69
CA LEU A 255 13.02 5.16 10.09
C LEU A 255 12.08 4.29 10.92
N LEU A 256 12.56 3.16 11.45
CA LEU A 256 11.76 2.25 12.28
C LEU A 256 11.47 2.83 13.67
N ALA A 257 12.30 3.74 14.19
CA ALA A 257 12.05 4.42 15.45
C ALA A 257 10.84 5.39 15.38
N LEU A 258 10.35 5.70 14.19
CA LEU A 258 9.22 6.61 13.98
C LEU A 258 7.85 5.98 14.25
N THR A 259 7.79 4.66 14.39
CA THR A 259 6.56 3.94 14.72
C THR A 259 6.56 3.48 16.17
N ALA A 260 5.44 3.68 16.88
CA ALA A 260 5.24 3.11 18.21
C ALA A 260 5.04 1.58 18.19
N GLN A 261 4.73 0.99 17.03
CA GLN A 261 4.45 -0.45 16.86
C GLN A 261 5.74 -1.25 16.61
N LEU A 262 6.67 -1.24 17.56
CA LEU A 262 7.99 -1.87 17.42
C LEU A 262 7.94 -3.40 17.35
N ASN A 263 6.96 -4.01 18.00
CA ASN A 263 6.81 -5.47 18.07
C ASN A 263 6.05 -6.06 16.88
N TYR A 264 5.61 -5.23 15.93
CA TYR A 264 4.93 -5.73 14.75
C TYR A 264 5.91 -6.53 13.88
N ILE A 265 5.55 -7.74 13.47
CA ILE A 265 6.43 -8.70 12.77
C ILE A 265 7.39 -8.08 11.75
N THR A 266 6.92 -7.25 10.83
CA THR A 266 7.80 -6.62 9.81
C THR A 266 8.78 -5.62 10.42
N VAL A 267 8.34 -4.81 11.38
CA VAL A 267 9.19 -3.80 12.06
C VAL A 267 10.23 -4.48 12.93
N LEU A 268 9.80 -5.49 13.69
CA LEU A 268 10.64 -6.31 14.56
C LEU A 268 11.78 -6.97 13.77
N ASN A 269 11.44 -7.63 12.66
CA ASN A 269 12.42 -8.32 11.82
C ASN A 269 13.36 -7.35 11.09
N LEU A 270 12.84 -6.25 10.51
CA LEU A 270 13.68 -5.22 9.90
C LEU A 270 14.67 -4.61 10.90
N ARG A 271 14.23 -4.40 12.15
CA ARG A 271 15.10 -3.90 13.21
C ARG A 271 16.19 -4.91 13.57
N MET A 272 15.87 -6.20 13.67
CA MET A 272 16.87 -7.25 13.92
C MET A 272 17.87 -7.36 12.76
N MET A 273 17.42 -7.28 11.51
CA MET A 273 18.30 -7.25 10.34
C MET A 273 19.25 -6.06 10.37
N ALA A 274 18.74 -4.86 10.65
CA ALA A 274 19.57 -3.67 10.75
C ALA A 274 20.57 -3.74 11.92
N LEU A 275 20.20 -4.32 13.06
CA LEU A 275 21.12 -4.55 14.19
C LEU A 275 22.21 -5.56 13.85
N ALA A 276 21.89 -6.62 13.11
CA ALA A 276 22.87 -7.59 12.62
C ALA A 276 23.86 -6.96 11.62
N ASP A 277 23.38 -6.11 10.71
CA ASP A 277 24.25 -5.36 9.80
C ASP A 277 25.13 -4.31 10.52
N LEU A 278 24.76 -3.89 11.73
CA LEU A 278 25.55 -3.02 12.61
C LEU A 278 26.45 -3.79 13.59
N ASP A 279 26.54 -5.11 13.47
CA ASP A 279 27.30 -6.00 14.38
C ASP A 279 26.86 -5.91 15.86
N ARG A 280 25.62 -5.48 16.11
CA ARG A 280 25.01 -5.38 17.45
C ARG A 280 24.22 -6.63 17.81
N LEU A 281 24.88 -7.79 17.75
CA LEU A 281 24.23 -9.10 17.94
C LEU A 281 23.65 -9.31 19.34
N GLU A 282 24.19 -8.67 20.38
CA GLU A 282 23.63 -8.76 21.74
C GLU A 282 22.18 -8.26 21.82
N ASP A 283 21.89 -7.16 21.12
CA ASP A 283 20.53 -6.60 21.07
C ASP A 283 19.58 -7.51 20.29
N VAL A 284 20.09 -8.18 19.26
CA VAL A 284 19.34 -9.20 18.50
C VAL A 284 19.04 -10.38 19.41
N PHE A 285 20.03 -10.89 20.14
CA PHE A 285 19.85 -12.00 21.07
C PHE A 285 18.89 -11.68 22.21
N LEU A 286 18.91 -10.46 22.73
CA LEU A 286 17.92 -10.01 23.72
C LEU A 286 16.50 -10.09 23.13
N THR A 287 16.33 -9.65 21.89
CA THR A 287 15.04 -9.71 21.19
C THR A 287 14.61 -11.16 20.94
N LEU A 288 15.51 -12.01 20.46
CA LEU A 288 15.23 -13.43 20.22
C LEU A 288 14.88 -14.18 21.51
N ARG A 289 15.60 -13.94 22.61
CA ARG A 289 15.27 -14.51 23.93
C ARG A 289 13.88 -14.08 24.37
N SER A 290 13.54 -12.80 24.19
CA SER A 290 12.20 -12.31 24.51
C SER A 290 11.12 -13.04 23.70
N ILE A 291 11.37 -13.38 22.44
CA ILE A 291 10.40 -14.13 21.61
C ILE A 291 10.29 -15.58 22.10
N VAL A 292 11.43 -16.23 22.41
CA VAL A 292 11.45 -17.64 22.88
C VAL A 292 10.78 -17.80 24.23
N HIS A 293 10.95 -16.85 25.14
CA HIS A 293 10.38 -16.91 26.50
C HIS A 293 8.95 -16.35 26.61
N GLN A 294 8.41 -15.79 25.53
CA GLN A 294 7.05 -15.28 25.52
C GLN A 294 6.04 -16.44 25.49
N ASP A 295 5.37 -16.66 26.63
CA ASP A 295 4.26 -17.61 26.74
C ASP A 295 2.98 -16.98 26.15
N VAL A 296 2.93 -16.88 24.83
CA VAL A 296 1.78 -16.34 24.09
C VAL A 296 0.91 -17.50 23.60
N PRO A 297 -0.44 -17.39 23.71
CA PRO A 297 -1.37 -18.31 23.06
C PRO A 297 -0.97 -18.58 21.61
N VAL A 298 -1.09 -19.82 21.15
CA VAL A 298 -0.62 -20.27 19.83
C VAL A 298 -1.13 -19.36 18.70
N GLN A 299 -2.36 -18.83 18.81
CA GLN A 299 -2.91 -17.91 17.80
C GLN A 299 -2.22 -16.54 17.73
N SER A 300 -1.58 -16.08 18.81
CA SER A 300 -0.88 -14.80 18.90
C SER A 300 0.62 -14.91 18.57
N ARG A 301 1.17 -16.13 18.52
CA ARG A 301 2.60 -16.36 18.14
C ARG A 301 2.92 -15.92 16.71
N VAL A 302 1.90 -15.80 15.85
CA VAL A 302 2.03 -15.33 14.46
C VAL A 302 2.50 -13.88 14.40
N GLU A 303 2.25 -13.06 15.43
CA GLU A 303 2.61 -11.63 15.44
C GLU A 303 4.09 -11.37 15.76
N HIS A 304 4.82 -12.38 16.24
CA HIS A 304 6.22 -12.29 16.69
C HIS A 304 7.15 -13.31 16.02
N GLN A 305 6.79 -13.79 14.83
CA GLN A 305 7.63 -14.75 14.12
C GLN A 305 8.93 -14.09 13.61
N VAL A 306 10.01 -14.88 13.63
CA VAL A 306 11.29 -14.53 13.03
C VAL A 306 11.29 -14.99 11.57
N LEU A 307 11.66 -14.10 10.66
CA LEU A 307 11.70 -14.37 9.23
C LEU A 307 12.98 -15.11 8.84
N PRO A 308 12.94 -15.94 7.78
CA PRO A 308 14.13 -16.61 7.26
C PRO A 308 15.26 -15.63 6.91
N GLU A 309 14.93 -14.49 6.29
CA GLU A 309 15.94 -13.48 5.92
C GLU A 309 16.65 -12.88 7.14
N THR A 310 15.93 -12.72 8.26
CA THR A 310 16.52 -12.28 9.52
C THR A 310 17.52 -13.30 10.05
N VAL A 311 17.17 -14.59 10.02
CA VAL A 311 18.06 -15.67 10.45
C VAL A 311 19.33 -15.65 9.61
N THR A 312 19.20 -15.58 8.29
CA THR A 312 20.35 -15.52 7.37
C THR A 312 21.23 -14.29 7.61
N LYS A 313 20.64 -13.12 7.85
CA LYS A 313 21.41 -11.89 8.17
C LYS A 313 22.20 -12.01 9.47
N VAL A 314 21.63 -12.66 10.48
CA VAL A 314 22.32 -12.91 11.76
C VAL A 314 23.46 -13.93 11.58
N GLU A 315 23.24 -15.00 10.81
CA GLU A 315 24.29 -15.97 10.47
C GLU A 315 25.46 -15.30 9.75
N GLN A 316 25.18 -14.46 8.74
CA GLN A 316 26.21 -13.71 8.02
C GLN A 316 27.01 -12.76 8.93
N SER A 317 26.36 -12.10 9.89
CA SER A 317 27.05 -11.25 10.87
C SER A 317 27.91 -12.08 11.83
N LEU A 318 27.43 -13.24 12.28
CA LEU A 318 28.19 -14.17 13.12
C LEU A 318 29.44 -14.71 12.42
N GLU A 319 29.30 -15.11 11.15
CA GLU A 319 30.42 -15.56 10.31
C GLU A 319 31.45 -14.44 10.11
N ARG A 320 30.98 -13.20 9.87
CA ARG A 320 31.84 -12.02 9.71
C ARG A 320 32.64 -11.71 10.98
N LEU A 321 32.03 -11.84 12.16
CA LEU A 321 32.67 -11.56 13.45
C LEU A 321 33.54 -12.72 13.97
N GLY A 322 33.29 -13.94 13.52
CA GLY A 322 34.08 -15.13 13.90
C GLY A 322 33.93 -15.56 15.36
N ASP A 323 32.90 -15.11 16.06
CA ASP A 323 32.66 -15.39 17.47
C ASP A 323 31.95 -16.76 17.65
N LYS A 324 32.75 -17.77 18.04
CA LYS A 324 32.26 -19.15 18.22
C LYS A 324 31.27 -19.30 19.38
N GLU A 325 31.39 -18.48 20.42
CA GLU A 325 30.49 -18.54 21.57
C GLU A 325 29.11 -18.03 21.16
N LYS A 326 29.06 -16.86 20.51
CA LYS A 326 27.81 -16.28 20.00
C LYS A 326 27.16 -17.15 18.93
N ALA A 327 27.96 -17.79 18.07
CA ALA A 327 27.45 -18.73 17.09
C ALA A 327 26.77 -19.94 17.76
N HIS A 328 27.37 -20.48 18.82
CA HIS A 328 26.78 -21.58 19.59
C HIS A 328 25.47 -21.16 20.28
N ILE A 329 25.45 -19.97 20.90
CA ILE A 329 24.26 -19.40 21.53
C ILE A 329 23.13 -19.22 20.51
N PHE A 330 23.44 -18.70 19.32
CA PHE A 330 22.45 -18.50 18.27
C PHE A 330 21.88 -19.82 17.75
N GLU A 331 22.71 -20.86 17.59
CA GLU A 331 22.24 -22.19 17.19
C GLU A 331 21.26 -22.79 18.23
N GLN A 332 21.52 -22.60 19.53
CA GLN A 332 20.57 -23.00 20.57
C GLN A 332 19.24 -22.23 20.45
N MET A 333 19.30 -20.91 20.22
CA MET A 333 18.09 -20.09 20.02
C MET A 333 17.31 -20.51 18.78
N LYS A 334 18.00 -20.78 17.67
CA LYS A 334 17.39 -21.23 16.41
C LYS A 334 16.63 -22.54 16.58
N ARG A 335 17.18 -23.49 17.34
CA ARG A 335 16.48 -24.73 17.71
C ARG A 335 15.23 -24.45 18.54
N ALA A 336 15.34 -23.61 19.56
CA ALA A 336 14.19 -23.24 20.40
C ALA A 336 13.09 -22.51 19.61
N LEU A 337 13.45 -21.61 18.69
CA LEU A 337 12.50 -20.94 17.80
C LEU A 337 11.78 -21.93 16.88
N LYS A 338 12.49 -22.96 16.40
CA LYS A 338 11.90 -24.01 15.57
C LYS A 338 10.96 -24.92 16.37
N GLU A 339 11.38 -25.38 17.55
CA GLU A 339 10.57 -26.23 18.43
C GLU A 339 9.28 -25.54 18.88
N ASN A 340 9.34 -24.23 19.11
CA ASN A 340 8.20 -23.44 19.58
C ASN A 340 7.33 -22.82 18.45
N ASN A 341 7.62 -23.11 17.18
CA ASN A 341 6.92 -22.58 15.99
C ASN A 341 6.95 -21.04 15.86
N HIS A 342 8.08 -20.43 16.20
CA HIS A 342 8.32 -18.98 16.04
C HIS A 342 9.02 -18.61 14.74
N LEU A 343 9.35 -19.57 13.87
CA LEU A 343 9.88 -19.28 12.53
C LEU A 343 8.74 -19.09 11.55
N SER A 344 8.80 -18.02 10.76
CA SER A 344 7.83 -17.80 9.68
C SER A 344 8.23 -18.57 8.42
N GLU A 345 7.24 -19.10 7.71
CA GLU A 345 7.41 -19.63 6.35
C GLU A 345 7.38 -18.53 5.29
N LYS A 346 6.90 -17.34 5.64
CA LYS A 346 6.72 -16.21 4.71
C LYS A 346 7.99 -15.37 4.62
N LEU A 347 8.25 -14.85 3.43
CA LEU A 347 9.31 -13.86 3.19
C LEU A 347 8.87 -12.46 3.63
N LEU A 348 9.84 -11.60 3.92
CA LEU A 348 9.63 -10.19 4.25
C LEU A 348 8.83 -9.47 3.17
N ASP A 349 9.18 -9.70 1.90
CA ASP A 349 8.49 -9.09 0.76
C ASP A 349 6.99 -9.43 0.76
N GLU A 350 6.64 -10.68 1.05
CA GLU A 350 5.27 -11.15 1.10
C GLU A 350 4.47 -10.52 2.23
N LEU A 351 5.08 -10.35 3.40
CA LEU A 351 4.46 -9.71 4.56
C LEU A 351 4.31 -8.21 4.36
N LEU A 352 5.31 -7.55 3.81
CA LEU A 352 5.24 -6.13 3.46
C LEU A 352 4.17 -5.87 2.40
N CYS A 353 4.06 -6.74 1.39
CA CYS A 353 3.07 -6.62 0.32
C CYS A 353 1.70 -7.23 0.66
N GLN A 354 1.49 -7.73 1.89
CA GLN A 354 0.19 -8.26 2.29
C GLN A 354 -0.89 -7.15 2.26
N PRO A 355 -2.06 -7.36 1.63
CA PRO A 355 -3.08 -6.33 1.51
C PRO A 355 -3.52 -5.76 2.86
N LEU A 356 -3.61 -4.44 2.97
CA LEU A 356 -4.21 -3.77 4.13
C LEU A 356 -5.71 -4.02 4.13
N GLN A 357 -6.19 -4.77 5.12
CA GLN A 357 -7.62 -4.95 5.36
C GLN A 357 -8.18 -3.79 6.19
N GLN A 358 -9.42 -3.39 5.92
CA GLN A 358 -10.14 -2.51 6.85
C GLN A 358 -10.32 -3.24 8.17
N ARG A 359 -9.87 -2.61 9.27
CA ARG A 359 -10.24 -3.09 10.60
C ARG A 359 -11.73 -2.82 10.79
N PRO A 360 -12.55 -3.80 11.24
CA PRO A 360 -13.92 -3.50 11.62
C PRO A 360 -13.91 -2.41 12.69
N PHE A 361 -14.71 -1.35 12.47
CA PHE A 361 -14.90 -0.28 13.45
C PHE A 361 -15.57 -0.89 14.68
N ASN A 362 -14.80 -1.14 15.74
CA ASN A 362 -15.37 -1.50 17.03
C ASN A 362 -15.75 -0.19 17.74
N ARG A 363 -17.04 0.18 17.67
CA ARG A 363 -17.60 1.40 18.28
C ARG A 363 -17.36 1.48 19.80
N ASP A 364 -17.08 0.35 20.45
CA ASP A 364 -17.01 0.25 21.92
C ASP A 364 -15.63 0.55 22.52
N ARG A 365 -14.58 0.82 21.72
CA ARG A 365 -13.22 1.06 22.26
C ARG A 365 -12.85 2.53 22.52
N ASP A 366 -13.68 3.48 22.11
CA ASP A 366 -13.37 4.92 22.22
C ASP A 366 -14.00 5.60 23.46
N LEU A 367 -14.71 4.87 24.32
CA LEU A 367 -15.21 5.39 25.61
C LEU A 367 -14.20 5.26 26.77
N ASP A 368 -13.23 4.34 26.68
CA ASP A 368 -12.29 4.05 27.78
C ASP A 368 -10.92 4.73 27.67
N ARG A 369 -10.69 5.56 26.64
CA ARG A 369 -9.39 6.24 26.46
C ARG A 369 -9.32 7.67 26.99
N THR A 370 -10.40 8.19 27.56
CA THR A 370 -10.41 9.50 28.24
C THR A 370 -10.32 9.39 29.77
N ALA A 371 -10.16 8.18 30.33
CA ALA A 371 -10.16 7.97 31.77
C ALA A 371 -9.02 7.05 32.25
N SER A 372 -7.75 7.44 32.03
CA SER A 372 -6.65 7.06 32.94
C SER A 372 -5.37 7.81 32.57
N SER A 373 -5.22 9.02 33.09
CA SER A 373 -3.92 9.71 33.28
C SER A 373 -4.17 10.90 34.22
N GLY A 374 -4.01 10.70 35.53
CA GLY A 374 -4.17 11.76 36.52
C GLY A 374 -4.13 11.24 37.95
N ILE A 375 -2.92 11.02 38.46
CA ILE A 375 -2.66 10.73 39.87
C ILE A 375 -2.80 12.03 40.69
N GLY A 376 -3.62 11.99 41.74
CA GLY A 376 -3.43 12.73 43.01
C GLY A 376 -4.02 14.13 43.12
N GLY A 377 -5.08 14.28 43.94
CA GLY A 377 -5.56 15.60 44.38
C GLY A 377 -6.97 15.61 44.99
N THR A 378 -7.04 15.23 46.26
CA THR A 378 -8.05 15.43 47.32
C THR A 378 -9.30 16.32 47.04
N TYR A 379 -10.45 15.76 47.40
CA TYR A 379 -11.82 16.28 47.59
C TYR A 379 -12.00 17.79 47.82
N MET A 380 -13.01 18.39 47.17
CA MET A 380 -14.13 19.11 47.81
C MET A 380 -15.27 19.38 46.82
N SER A 381 -16.50 19.19 47.30
CA SER A 381 -17.79 19.40 46.66
C SER A 381 -18.08 20.88 46.34
N GLY A 382 -18.71 21.18 45.19
CA GLY A 382 -19.30 22.50 44.97
C GLY A 382 -19.75 22.78 43.53
N GLN A 383 -21.08 22.78 43.35
CA GLN A 383 -21.88 23.59 42.43
C GLN A 383 -21.42 23.84 40.98
N ARG A 384 -22.26 23.33 40.05
CA ARG A 384 -22.40 23.79 38.66
C ARG A 384 -22.54 25.31 38.60
N VAL A 385 -21.61 25.96 37.90
CA VAL A 385 -21.84 27.27 37.27
C VAL A 385 -21.35 27.22 35.83
N SER A 386 -22.25 27.55 34.91
CA SER A 386 -22.02 27.68 33.48
C SER A 386 -21.14 28.91 33.21
N ILE A 387 -19.95 28.70 32.63
CA ILE A 387 -19.19 29.78 32.00
C ILE A 387 -19.01 29.45 30.52
N ARG A 388 -19.64 30.33 29.74
CA ARG A 388 -19.73 30.36 28.29
C ARG A 388 -18.45 31.01 27.75
N GLY A 389 -17.71 30.31 26.88
CA GLY A 389 -16.71 30.94 26.02
C GLY A 389 -15.35 30.27 26.00
N SER A 390 -15.17 29.29 25.10
CA SER A 390 -13.92 29.00 24.39
C SER A 390 -14.20 27.89 23.38
N ARG A 391 -14.55 28.26 22.14
CA ARG A 391 -14.64 27.32 21.02
C ARG A 391 -13.22 27.01 20.56
N GLY A 392 -12.60 26.00 21.17
CA GLY A 392 -11.51 25.26 20.55
C GLY A 392 -12.09 24.40 19.43
N VAL A 393 -11.68 24.65 18.19
CA VAL A 393 -12.06 23.84 17.03
C VAL A 393 -11.39 22.47 17.19
N GLN A 394 -12.11 21.51 17.75
CA GLN A 394 -11.80 20.09 17.54
C GLN A 394 -12.08 19.79 16.06
N GLN A 395 -11.02 19.78 15.25
CA GLN A 395 -11.09 19.22 13.91
C GLN A 395 -11.32 17.71 14.03
N HIS A 396 -12.58 17.30 13.92
CA HIS A 396 -12.87 15.92 13.53
C HIS A 396 -12.25 15.66 12.15
N PRO A 397 -11.62 14.50 11.91
CA PRO A 397 -11.18 14.14 10.57
C PRO A 397 -12.41 14.09 9.68
N SER A 398 -12.43 14.97 8.67
CA SER A 398 -13.45 15.02 7.63
C SER A 398 -13.65 13.61 7.07
N ARG A 399 -14.84 13.02 7.27
CA ARG A 399 -15.21 11.79 6.58
C ARG A 399 -15.21 12.10 5.09
N HIS A 400 -14.25 11.53 4.36
CA HIS A 400 -14.27 11.60 2.90
C HIS A 400 -15.44 10.76 2.40
N ARG A 401 -16.37 11.40 1.70
CA ARG A 401 -17.49 10.74 1.04
C ARG A 401 -16.92 9.70 0.08
N GLN A 402 -17.06 8.43 0.42
CA GLN A 402 -16.90 7.37 -0.56
C GLN A 402 -18.11 7.52 -1.47
N GLY A 403 -17.94 7.81 -2.77
CA GLY A 403 -19.07 8.15 -3.65
C GLY A 403 -20.24 7.15 -3.68
N LEU A 404 -20.09 5.94 -3.13
CA LEU A 404 -21.13 4.92 -2.97
C LEU A 404 -21.51 4.63 -1.49
N GLY A 405 -20.95 5.36 -0.54
CA GLY A 405 -21.00 5.06 0.89
C GLY A 405 -22.07 5.81 1.70
N ASP A 406 -22.76 6.78 1.11
CA ASP A 406 -23.73 7.65 1.80
C ASP A 406 -25.04 7.80 0.99
N VAL A 407 -25.62 6.70 0.49
CA VAL A 407 -26.94 6.72 -0.21
C VAL A 407 -27.99 5.84 0.47
N ASP A 408 -27.61 5.09 1.51
CA ASP A 408 -28.57 4.39 2.36
C ASP A 408 -28.79 5.22 3.63
N ASP A 409 -29.46 6.38 3.47
CA ASP A 409 -30.31 7.06 4.47
C ASP A 409 -31.14 8.17 3.78
#